data_AF-B1XJM5-F1
#
_entry.id   AF-B1XJM5-F1
#
_cell.length_a   1.000
_cell.length_b   1.000
_cell.length_c   1.000
_cell.angle_alpha   90.00
_cell.angle_beta   90.00
_cell.angle_gamma   90.00
#
_symmetry.space_group_name_H-M   'P 1'
#
loop_
_entity.id
_entity.type
_entity.pdbx_description
1 polymer ?
#
loop_
_entity_poly.entity_id
_entity_poly.type
_entity_poly.pdbx_seq_one_letter_code
_entity_poly.pdbx_strand_id
1 'polypeptide(L)'
;MKQRYIYSLLFLLPGFSVSLLGTWIIMGTVLGILWLYVFGDNPWPTWIEPLISVLFLLIFSGSWLTITVAGYRVGKKLEARSGFKSKHLWLSLWATLLPIAIILLHQLGNGNLGPKSPQERCHDYCRYHGYQSSSTSPQNSGGQTCSCLGQYGAMERIQPIDQLPR
;
A
#
# COMPACT_ATOMS: atom_id res chain seq x y z
N MET A 1 18.86 -29.42 -5.06
CA MET A 1 17.58 -29.19 -5.77
C MET A 1 17.85 -28.93 -7.25
N LYS A 2 16.96 -29.35 -8.16
CA LYS A 2 17.07 -29.03 -9.60
C LYS A 2 16.87 -27.52 -9.82
N GLN A 3 17.67 -26.89 -10.69
CA GLN A 3 17.65 -25.42 -10.90
C GLN A 3 16.27 -24.92 -11.35
N ARG A 4 15.48 -25.73 -12.05
CA ARG A 4 14.09 -25.44 -12.44
C ARG A 4 13.19 -25.09 -11.25
N TYR A 5 13.34 -25.76 -10.10
CA TYR A 5 12.55 -25.45 -8.90
C TYR A 5 13.10 -24.25 -8.14
N ILE A 6 14.43 -24.08 -8.14
CA ILE A 6 15.08 -22.90 -7.53
C ILE A 6 14.62 -21.63 -8.23
N TYR A 7 14.65 -21.59 -9.57
CA TYR A 7 14.16 -20.42 -10.31
C TYR A 7 12.65 -20.23 -10.16
N SER A 8 11.84 -21.30 -10.12
CA SER A 8 10.41 -21.15 -9.84
C SER A 8 10.15 -20.50 -8.48
N LEU A 9 10.88 -20.90 -7.44
CA LEU A 9 10.81 -20.29 -6.10
C LEU A 9 11.33 -18.85 -6.10
N LEU A 10 12.46 -18.62 -6.77
CA LEU A 10 13.07 -17.30 -6.89
C LEU A 10 12.10 -16.29 -7.52
N PHE A 11 11.38 -16.69 -8.56
CA PHE A 11 10.43 -15.82 -9.25
C PHE A 11 9.02 -15.82 -8.64
N LEU A 12 8.71 -16.71 -7.69
CA LEU A 12 7.39 -16.81 -7.08
C LEU A 12 7.02 -15.51 -6.34
N LEU A 13 7.89 -15.08 -5.42
CA LEU A 13 7.61 -13.97 -4.52
C LEU A 13 7.77 -12.59 -5.18
N PRO A 14 8.82 -12.32 -5.98
CA PRO A 14 8.87 -11.10 -6.78
C PRO A 14 7.77 -11.09 -7.85
N GLY A 15 7.46 -12.25 -8.44
CA GLY A 15 6.38 -12.40 -9.40
C GLY A 15 5.02 -12.07 -8.80
N PHE A 16 4.79 -12.44 -7.53
CA PHE A 16 3.59 -12.05 -6.79
C PHE A 16 3.49 -10.53 -6.69
N SER A 17 4.55 -9.86 -6.21
CA SER A 17 4.57 -8.40 -6.05
C SER A 17 4.38 -7.66 -7.38
N VAL A 18 5.09 -8.06 -8.43
CA VAL A 18 4.98 -7.45 -9.77
C VAL A 18 3.58 -7.67 -10.35
N SER A 19 3.02 -8.87 -10.21
CA SER A 19 1.67 -9.18 -10.71
C SER A 19 0.61 -8.39 -9.96
N LEU A 20 0.74 -8.27 -8.64
CA LEU A 20 -0.19 -7.51 -7.82
C LEU A 20 -0.16 -6.03 -8.19
N LEU A 21 1.02 -5.42 -8.24
CA LEU A 21 1.19 -4.01 -8.62
C LEU A 21 0.71 -3.75 -10.05
N GLY A 22 1.07 -4.63 -11.00
CA GLY A 22 0.63 -4.52 -12.38
C GLY A 22 -0.90 -4.60 -12.50
N THR A 23 -1.53 -5.52 -11.77
CA THR A 23 -3.00 -5.66 -11.77
C THR A 23 -3.66 -4.41 -11.17
N TRP A 24 -3.15 -3.88 -10.06
CA TRP A 24 -3.63 -2.64 -9.45
C TRP A 24 -3.56 -1.46 -10.42
N ILE A 25 -2.44 -1.29 -11.12
CA ILE A 25 -2.26 -0.20 -12.08
C ILE A 25 -3.26 -0.35 -13.24
N ILE A 26 -3.32 -1.54 -13.85
CA ILE A 26 -4.21 -1.79 -15.00
C ILE A 26 -5.68 -1.59 -14.61
N MET A 27 -6.13 -2.22 -13.52
CA MET A 27 -7.50 -2.10 -13.06
C MET A 27 -7.82 -0.65 -12.64
N GLY A 28 -6.92 0.01 -11.91
CA GLY A 28 -7.08 1.40 -11.51
C GLY A 28 -7.21 2.34 -12.71
N THR A 29 -6.39 2.15 -13.75
CA THR A 29 -6.48 2.92 -14.99
C THR A 29 -7.81 2.67 -15.72
N VAL A 30 -8.21 1.41 -15.90
CA VAL A 30 -9.47 1.05 -16.59
C VAL A 30 -10.68 1.60 -15.83
N LEU A 31 -10.73 1.41 -14.51
CA LEU A 31 -11.80 1.92 -13.66
C LEU A 31 -11.82 3.45 -13.63
N GLY A 32 -10.64 4.09 -13.60
CA GLY A 32 -10.53 5.54 -13.70
C GLY A 32 -11.05 6.09 -15.03
N ILE A 33 -10.76 5.41 -16.14
CA ILE A 33 -11.30 5.77 -17.47
C ILE A 33 -12.82 5.60 -17.50
N LEU A 34 -13.34 4.47 -17.00
CA LEU A 34 -14.79 4.23 -16.91
C LEU A 34 -15.47 5.29 -16.04
N TRP A 35 -14.84 5.66 -14.92
CA TRP A 35 -15.34 6.71 -14.05
C TRP A 35 -15.35 8.07 -14.78
N LEU A 36 -14.23 8.49 -15.39
CA LEU A 36 -14.12 9.80 -16.05
C LEU A 36 -15.02 9.97 -17.27
N TYR A 37 -15.20 8.92 -18.08
CA TYR A 37 -15.83 9.05 -19.40
C TYR A 37 -17.19 8.36 -19.54
N VAL A 38 -17.52 7.40 -18.68
CA VAL A 38 -18.75 6.61 -18.82
C VAL A 38 -19.74 6.88 -17.70
N PHE A 39 -19.31 6.75 -16.45
CA PHE A 39 -20.22 6.81 -15.31
C PHE A 39 -20.26 8.19 -14.63
N GLY A 40 -19.11 8.87 -14.53
CA GLY A 40 -18.98 10.12 -13.79
C GLY A 40 -19.41 9.95 -12.33
N ASP A 41 -20.26 10.86 -11.87
CA ASP A 41 -20.84 10.84 -10.52
C ASP A 41 -22.03 9.88 -10.37
N ASN A 42 -22.45 9.20 -11.45
CA ASN A 42 -23.56 8.25 -11.34
C ASN A 42 -23.13 7.01 -10.54
N PRO A 43 -24.03 6.48 -9.69
CA PRO A 43 -23.75 5.27 -8.95
C PRO A 43 -23.55 4.10 -9.90
N TRP A 44 -22.57 3.26 -9.60
CA TRP A 44 -22.25 2.10 -10.40
C TRP A 44 -23.34 1.04 -10.23
N PRO A 45 -23.68 0.28 -11.29
CA PRO A 45 -24.54 -0.88 -11.14
C PRO A 45 -24.01 -1.86 -10.10
N THR A 46 -24.90 -2.42 -9.29
CA THR A 46 -24.55 -3.31 -8.16
C THR A 46 -23.81 -4.58 -8.56
N TRP A 47 -23.89 -5.00 -9.83
CA TRP A 47 -23.15 -6.15 -10.35
C TRP A 47 -21.69 -5.83 -10.70
N ILE A 48 -21.29 -4.55 -10.78
CA ILE A 48 -19.91 -4.21 -11.14
C ILE A 48 -18.94 -4.51 -9.99
N GLU A 49 -19.31 -4.27 -8.74
CA GLU A 49 -18.45 -4.54 -7.59
C GLU A 49 -17.94 -6.00 -7.55
N PRO A 50 -18.80 -7.04 -7.57
CA PRO A 50 -18.32 -8.42 -7.59
C PRO A 50 -17.56 -8.76 -8.87
N LEU A 51 -17.93 -8.16 -10.01
CA LEU A 51 -17.22 -8.35 -11.27
C LEU A 51 -15.78 -7.83 -11.20
N ILE A 52 -15.56 -6.64 -10.62
CA ILE A 52 -14.21 -6.08 -10.41
C ILE A 52 -13.36 -7.03 -9.58
N SER A 53 -13.91 -7.55 -8.47
CA SER A 53 -13.17 -8.47 -7.60
C SER A 53 -12.78 -9.77 -8.33
N VAL A 54 -13.70 -10.35 -9.11
CA VAL A 54 -13.43 -11.56 -9.89
C VAL A 54 -12.39 -11.30 -10.98
N LEU A 55 -12.54 -10.22 -11.74
CA LEU A 55 -11.58 -9.84 -12.79
C LEU A 55 -10.19 -9.57 -12.21
N PHE A 56 -10.13 -8.86 -11.09
CA PHE A 56 -8.88 -8.60 -10.38
C PHE A 56 -8.17 -9.92 -10.04
N LEU A 57 -8.87 -10.87 -9.42
CA LEU A 57 -8.32 -12.17 -9.07
C LEU A 57 -7.85 -12.95 -10.31
N LEU A 58 -8.63 -12.96 -11.39
CA LEU A 58 -8.26 -13.66 -12.62
C LEU A 58 -7.00 -13.08 -13.27
N ILE A 59 -6.91 -11.76 -13.40
CA ILE A 59 -5.75 -11.07 -14.00
C ILE A 59 -4.51 -11.26 -13.13
N PHE A 60 -4.67 -11.08 -11.81
CA PHE A 60 -3.60 -11.28 -10.85
C PHE A 60 -3.07 -12.72 -10.87
N SER A 61 -3.95 -13.72 -10.71
CA SER A 61 -3.54 -15.13 -10.70
C SER A 61 -2.96 -15.56 -12.05
N GLY A 62 -3.55 -15.11 -13.17
CA GLY A 62 -3.06 -15.41 -14.51
C GLY A 62 -1.64 -14.87 -14.75
N SER A 63 -1.41 -13.61 -14.42
CA SER A 63 -0.08 -12.99 -14.55
C SER A 63 0.95 -13.63 -13.61
N TRP A 64 0.57 -13.88 -12.35
CA TRP A 64 1.45 -14.49 -11.36
C TRP A 64 1.88 -15.91 -11.73
N LEU A 65 0.93 -16.74 -12.18
CA LEU A 65 1.22 -18.08 -12.69
C LEU A 65 2.12 -18.02 -13.93
N THR A 66 1.87 -17.08 -14.83
CA THR A 66 2.68 -16.91 -16.05
C THR A 66 4.15 -16.59 -15.71
N ILE A 67 4.40 -15.68 -14.76
CA ILE A 67 5.75 -15.35 -14.30
C ILE A 67 6.41 -16.56 -13.64
N THR A 68 5.68 -17.29 -12.80
CA THR A 68 6.20 -18.49 -12.11
C THR A 68 6.58 -19.58 -13.12
N VAL A 69 5.72 -19.85 -14.10
CA VAL A 69 5.97 -20.81 -15.18
C VAL A 69 7.14 -20.37 -16.07
N ALA A 70 7.26 -19.06 -16.35
CA ALA A 70 8.41 -18.52 -17.06
C ALA A 70 9.71 -18.76 -16.28
N GLY A 71 9.72 -18.54 -14.97
CA GLY A 71 10.84 -18.86 -14.08
C GLY A 71 11.25 -20.33 -14.15
N TYR A 72 10.28 -21.24 -14.07
CA TYR A 72 10.53 -22.68 -14.24
C TYR A 72 11.16 -23.01 -15.61
N ARG A 73 10.63 -22.44 -16.71
CA ARG A 73 11.15 -22.66 -18.06
C ARG A 73 12.57 -22.13 -18.22
N VAL A 74 12.87 -20.96 -17.64
CA VAL A 74 14.22 -20.38 -17.63
C VAL A 74 15.18 -21.28 -16.84
N GLY A 75 14.78 -21.72 -15.65
CA GLY A 75 15.58 -22.66 -14.85
C GLY A 75 15.87 -23.97 -15.57
N LYS A 76 14.87 -24.55 -16.27
CA LYS A 76 15.06 -25.75 -17.10
C LYS A 76 16.07 -25.53 -18.23
N LYS A 77 16.07 -24.35 -18.87
CA LYS A 77 17.05 -24.02 -19.93
C LYS A 77 18.46 -23.85 -19.37
N LEU A 78 18.59 -23.35 -18.14
CA LEU A 78 19.87 -23.18 -17.46
C LEU A 78 20.45 -24.51 -16.95
N GLU A 79 19.63 -25.53 -16.69
CA GLU A 79 20.15 -26.87 -16.38
C GLU A 79 20.99 -27.44 -17.54
N ALA A 80 20.69 -27.07 -18.78
CA ALA A 80 21.45 -27.47 -19.96
C ALA A 80 22.74 -26.65 -20.18
N ARG A 81 22.92 -25.53 -19.47
CA ARG A 81 24.09 -24.64 -19.58
C ARG A 81 24.62 -24.35 -18.18
N SER A 82 25.69 -25.02 -17.77
CA SER A 82 26.22 -24.91 -16.40
C SER A 82 26.45 -23.44 -15.99
N GLY A 83 25.78 -23.02 -14.92
CA GLY A 83 26.05 -21.74 -14.28
C GLY A 83 24.82 -21.05 -13.71
N PHE A 84 24.60 -21.20 -12.40
CA PHE A 84 23.71 -20.31 -11.65
C PHE A 84 24.35 -18.92 -11.61
N LYS A 85 23.70 -17.90 -12.19
CA LYS A 85 24.21 -16.53 -12.19
C LYS A 85 23.66 -15.74 -11.00
N SER A 86 24.54 -15.26 -10.12
CA SER A 86 24.20 -14.45 -8.94
C SER A 86 23.44 -13.15 -9.27
N LYS A 87 23.52 -12.67 -10.52
CA LYS A 87 22.74 -11.50 -10.99
C LYS A 87 21.23 -11.72 -10.90
N HIS A 88 20.73 -12.94 -11.18
CA HIS A 88 19.29 -13.23 -11.09
C HIS A 88 18.79 -13.25 -9.65
N LEU A 89 19.63 -13.72 -8.72
CA LEU A 89 19.34 -13.67 -7.29
C LEU A 89 19.21 -12.22 -6.81
N TRP A 90 20.17 -11.37 -7.14
CA TRP A 90 20.13 -9.95 -6.79
C TRP A 90 18.91 -9.22 -7.38
N LEU A 91 18.57 -9.50 -8.65
CA LEU A 91 17.39 -8.92 -9.29
C LEU A 91 16.10 -9.30 -8.56
N SER A 92 15.94 -10.58 -8.24
CA SER A 92 14.80 -11.09 -7.46
C SER A 92 14.71 -10.46 -6.07
N LEU A 93 15.86 -10.34 -5.41
CA LEU A 93 15.96 -9.79 -4.06
C LEU A 93 15.54 -8.32 -4.05
N TRP A 94 16.05 -7.52 -5.00
CA TRP A 94 15.65 -6.12 -5.17
C TRP A 94 14.18 -5.97 -5.55
N ALA A 95 13.68 -6.78 -6.49
CA ALA A 95 12.29 -6.75 -6.91
C ALA A 95 11.30 -7.07 -5.77
N THR A 96 11.78 -7.75 -4.73
CA THR A 96 11.01 -8.05 -3.51
C THR A 96 11.17 -6.98 -2.44
N LEU A 97 12.41 -6.62 -2.12
CA LEU A 97 12.71 -5.75 -0.99
C LEU A 97 12.34 -4.30 -1.25
N LEU A 98 12.42 -3.83 -2.51
CA LEU A 98 12.14 -2.45 -2.83
C LEU A 98 10.68 -2.06 -2.57
N PRO A 99 9.66 -2.82 -3.01
CA PRO A 99 8.27 -2.57 -2.62
C PRO A 99 8.05 -2.58 -1.10
N ILE A 100 8.65 -3.53 -0.39
CA ILE A 100 8.52 -3.64 1.07
C ILE A 100 9.13 -2.41 1.75
N ALA A 101 10.32 -1.99 1.33
CA ALA A 101 10.99 -0.81 1.87
C ALA A 101 10.15 0.46 1.65
N ILE A 102 9.55 0.63 0.47
CA ILE A 102 8.65 1.76 0.17
C ILE A 102 7.46 1.75 1.13
N ILE A 103 6.80 0.60 1.31
CA ILE A 103 5.66 0.48 2.23
C ILE A 103 6.09 0.83 3.66
N LEU A 104 7.20 0.28 4.14
CA LEU A 104 7.70 0.56 5.48
C LEU A 104 8.02 2.04 5.68
N LEU A 105 8.71 2.68 4.73
CA LEU A 105 9.02 4.11 4.79
C LEU A 105 7.75 4.97 4.79
N HIS A 106 6.75 4.61 3.98
CA HIS A 106 5.47 5.31 3.97
C HIS A 106 4.71 5.16 5.30
N GLN A 107 4.66 3.94 5.85
CA GLN A 107 4.02 3.67 7.14
C GLN A 107 4.75 4.33 8.31
N LEU A 108 6.08 4.48 8.23
CA LEU A 108 6.87 5.21 9.20
C LEU A 108 6.56 6.72 9.16
N GLY A 109 6.44 7.29 7.95
CA GLY A 109 6.11 8.71 7.75
C GLY A 109 4.70 9.07 8.21
N ASN A 110 3.75 8.15 8.09
CA ASN A 110 2.36 8.37 8.51
C ASN A 110 2.12 8.15 10.01
N GLY A 111 3.15 7.82 10.80
CA GLY A 111 3.01 7.61 12.25
C GLY A 111 2.44 6.26 12.66
N ASN A 112 2.13 5.36 11.71
CA ASN A 112 1.59 4.03 11.98
C ASN A 112 2.61 3.07 12.63
N LEU A 113 3.89 3.24 12.29
CA LEU A 113 5.02 2.48 12.87
C LEU A 113 5.95 3.35 13.73
N GLY A 114 5.76 4.67 13.71
CA GLY A 114 6.56 5.66 14.42
C GLY A 114 5.82 6.25 15.63
N PRO A 115 6.37 7.31 16.26
CA PRO A 115 5.61 8.07 17.26
C PRO A 115 4.33 8.63 16.62
N LYS A 116 3.21 8.56 17.34
CA LYS A 116 1.91 9.06 16.87
C LYS A 116 2.04 10.46 16.31
N SER A 117 1.34 10.71 15.20
CA SER A 117 1.34 12.03 14.57
C SER A 117 0.74 13.09 15.52
N PRO A 118 1.10 14.38 15.37
CA PRO A 118 0.51 15.47 16.14
C PRO A 118 -1.03 15.49 16.08
N GLN A 119 -1.61 15.12 14.94
CA GLN A 119 -3.07 15.02 14.76
C GLN A 119 -3.68 13.87 15.55
N GLU A 120 -3.08 12.68 15.52
CA GLU A 120 -3.56 11.53 16.29
C GLU A 120 -3.44 11.78 17.79
N ARG A 121 -2.34 12.36 18.26
CA ARG A 121 -2.17 12.72 19.68
C ARG A 121 -3.22 13.72 20.14
N CYS A 122 -3.54 14.71 19.31
CA CYS A 122 -4.60 15.67 19.60
C CYS A 122 -5.98 15.01 19.62
N HIS A 123 -6.26 14.15 18.65
CA HIS A 123 -7.51 13.41 18.55
C HIS A 123 -7.75 12.52 19.77
N ASP A 124 -6.75 11.71 20.13
CA ASP A 124 -6.83 10.82 21.29
C ASP A 124 -7.02 11.59 22.60
N TYR A 125 -6.30 12.70 22.77
CA TYR A 125 -6.45 13.56 23.95
C TYR A 125 -7.86 14.16 24.06
N CYS A 126 -8.37 14.76 22.98
CA CYS A 126 -9.69 15.37 22.98
C CYS A 126 -10.78 14.30 23.20
N ARG A 127 -10.65 13.14 22.56
CA ARG A 127 -11.58 12.03 22.75
C ARG A 127 -11.55 11.49 24.18
N TYR A 128 -10.37 11.34 24.77
CA TYR A 128 -10.20 10.91 26.17
C TYR A 128 -10.90 11.86 27.15
N HIS A 129 -10.90 13.15 26.85
CA HIS A 129 -11.57 14.17 27.66
C HIS A 129 -13.05 14.42 27.29
N GLY A 130 -13.64 13.61 26.41
CA GLY A 130 -15.08 13.66 26.09
C GLY A 130 -15.48 14.69 25.02
N TYR A 131 -14.52 15.29 24.32
CA TYR A 131 -14.80 16.20 23.21
C TYR A 131 -15.17 15.43 21.94
N GLN A 132 -16.00 16.05 21.08
CA GLN A 132 -16.50 15.39 19.87
C GLN A 132 -15.55 15.47 18.68
N SER A 133 -14.73 16.51 18.61
CA SER A 133 -13.75 16.65 17.54
C SER A 133 -12.49 17.40 18.00
N SER A 134 -11.48 17.38 17.14
CA SER A 134 -10.15 17.94 17.40
C SER A 134 -9.62 18.61 16.14
N SER A 135 -8.91 19.72 16.29
CA SER A 135 -8.18 20.36 15.19
C SER A 135 -6.76 20.75 15.62
N THR A 136 -5.83 20.72 14.68
CA THR A 136 -4.44 21.12 14.90
C THR A 136 -4.10 22.34 14.08
N SER A 137 -3.29 23.25 14.63
CA SER A 137 -2.77 24.42 13.92
C SER A 137 -1.91 24.01 12.70
N PRO A 138 -1.89 24.79 11.59
CA PRO A 138 -1.02 24.55 10.45
C PRO A 138 0.47 24.47 10.86
N GLN A 139 1.24 23.61 10.19
CA GLN A 139 2.64 23.33 10.54
C GLN A 139 3.57 24.56 10.52
N ASN A 140 3.17 25.64 9.83
CA ASN A 140 3.96 26.87 9.66
C ASN A 140 3.54 28.02 10.59
N SER A 141 2.57 27.79 11.47
CA SER A 141 2.22 28.76 12.52
C SER A 141 3.17 28.52 13.70
N GLY A 142 3.86 29.56 14.19
CA GLY A 142 4.98 29.49 15.15
C GLY A 142 4.77 28.76 16.50
N GLY A 143 3.67 28.04 16.68
CA GLY A 143 3.45 27.00 17.68
C GLY A 143 2.36 26.02 17.22
N GLN A 144 2.64 24.72 17.27
CA GLN A 144 1.64 23.69 16.99
C GLN A 144 0.73 23.53 18.20
N THR A 145 -0.54 23.91 18.05
CA THR A 145 -1.57 23.76 19.08
C THR A 145 -2.60 22.72 18.69
N CYS A 146 -3.10 22.01 19.69
CA CYS A 146 -4.25 21.11 19.63
C CYS A 146 -5.47 21.83 20.19
N SER A 147 -6.57 21.82 19.45
CA SER A 147 -7.84 22.41 19.85
C SER A 147 -8.92 21.35 19.96
N CYS A 148 -9.57 21.25 21.11
CA CYS A 148 -10.71 20.36 21.33
C CYS A 148 -12.03 21.10 21.14
N LEU A 149 -12.94 20.46 20.43
CA LEU A 149 -14.20 21.03 19.95
C LEU A 149 -15.38 20.31 20.61
N GLY A 150 -16.31 21.10 21.17
CA GLY A 150 -17.52 20.61 21.82
C GLY A 150 -18.60 20.13 20.85
N GLN A 151 -19.81 19.88 21.36
CA GLN A 151 -20.93 19.31 20.58
C GLN A 151 -21.37 20.15 19.37
N TYR A 152 -21.07 21.45 19.35
CA TYR A 152 -21.44 22.36 18.28
C TYR A 152 -20.25 22.86 17.47
N GLY A 153 -19.09 22.21 17.59
CA GLY A 153 -17.85 22.65 16.93
C GLY A 153 -17.27 23.94 17.52
N ALA A 154 -17.76 24.38 18.69
CA ALA A 154 -17.15 25.48 19.43
C ALA A 154 -15.81 25.02 20.02
N MET A 155 -14.79 25.87 19.90
CA MET A 155 -13.48 25.62 20.48
C MET A 155 -13.54 25.83 22.00
N GLU A 156 -13.45 24.74 22.75
CA GLU A 156 -13.59 24.75 24.21
C GLU A 156 -12.25 24.71 24.92
N ARG A 157 -11.23 24.13 24.27
CA ARG A 157 -9.89 24.01 24.85
C ARG A 157 -8.79 24.08 23.80
N ILE A 158 -7.70 24.77 24.11
CA ILE A 158 -6.48 24.83 23.30
C ILE A 158 -5.29 24.46 24.17
N GLN A 159 -4.45 23.53 23.71
CA GLN A 159 -3.23 23.11 24.40
C GLN A 159 -2.06 23.01 23.41
N PRO A 160 -0.83 23.40 23.79
CA PRO A 160 0.37 23.11 23.01
C PRO A 160 0.60 21.60 22.83
N ILE A 161 0.95 21.15 21.61
CA ILE A 161 1.09 19.72 21.28
C ILE A 161 2.26 19.05 22.01
N ASP A 162 3.31 19.80 22.32
CA ASP A 162 4.47 19.37 23.09
C ASP A 162 4.13 18.99 24.55
N GLN A 163 3.01 19.49 25.07
CA GLN A 163 2.52 19.22 26.43
C GLN A 163 1.49 18.08 26.48
N LEU A 164 1.07 17.53 25.34
CA LEU A 164 0.19 16.36 25.30
C LEU A 164 0.93 15.11 25.79
N PRO A 165 0.24 14.11 26.34
CA PRO A 165 0.83 12.80 26.59
C PRO A 165 1.39 12.20 25.28
N ARG A 166 2.50 11.45 25.39
CA ARG A 166 3.10 10.72 24.25
C ARG A 166 2.40 9.38 24.05
#